data_AF-A0A847X0S4-F1
#
_entry.id   AF-A0A847X0S4-F1
#
_cell.length_a   1.000
_cell.length_b   1.000
_cell.length_c   1.000
_cell.angle_alpha   90.00
_cell.angle_beta   90.00
_cell.angle_gamma   90.00
#
_symmetry.space_group_name_H-M   'P 1'
#
loop_
_entity.id
_entity.type
_entity.pdbx_description
1 polymer ?
#
loop_
_entity_poly.entity_id
_entity_poly.type
_entity_poly.pdbx_seq_one_letter_code
_entity_poly.pdbx_strand_id
1 'polypeptide(L)'
;MSADTKSYFIAGTPFDAPPLAPGLYVVATPIGNLRDITIRALETLAGCELVLCEDTRTSAKLLDHYGIRVRRQAFHEHNERGRAEEIASRIASGAAIALISDAGTPLLSDPGFPLIRTLAEQNLPIFPVPGASALLSALVVAGLPTDAFAFHGFLPPKAGARANALKKLVDSRETLVF
;
A
#
# COMPACT_ATOMS: atom_id res chain seq x y z
N MET A 1 16.76 -26.29 15.66
CA MET A 1 16.42 -25.45 14.50
C MET A 1 15.86 -24.16 15.05
N SER A 2 16.66 -23.08 15.04
CA SER A 2 16.26 -21.78 15.56
C SER A 2 15.02 -21.33 14.80
N ALA A 3 13.95 -20.93 15.51
CA ALA A 3 12.86 -20.21 14.88
C ALA A 3 13.47 -19.02 14.14
N ASP A 4 13.24 -18.95 12.83
CA ASP A 4 13.76 -17.88 11.98
C ASP A 4 13.20 -16.57 12.53
N THR A 5 14.06 -15.80 13.21
CA THR A 5 13.61 -14.65 14.00
C THR A 5 13.25 -13.55 13.01
N LYS A 6 11.95 -13.24 12.92
CA LYS A 6 11.43 -12.18 12.06
C LYS A 6 12.07 -10.86 12.48
N SER A 7 12.88 -10.28 11.61
CA SER A 7 13.72 -9.13 11.91
C SER A 7 13.84 -8.18 10.71
N TYR A 8 14.24 -6.95 11.00
CA TYR A 8 14.54 -5.89 10.03
C TYR A 8 15.74 -5.07 10.50
N PHE A 9 16.35 -4.28 9.60
CA PHE A 9 17.54 -3.51 9.87
C PHE A 9 17.31 -2.02 9.66
N ILE A 10 17.73 -1.16 10.57
CA ILE A 10 17.81 0.29 10.35
C ILE A 10 19.25 0.72 10.53
N ALA A 11 19.84 1.31 9.48
CA ALA A 11 21.23 1.79 9.51
C ALA A 11 22.24 0.75 10.05
N GLY A 12 22.05 -0.52 9.67
CA GLY A 12 22.93 -1.64 10.09
C GLY A 12 22.62 -2.22 11.47
N THR A 13 21.66 -1.67 12.21
CA THR A 13 21.22 -2.20 13.50
C THR A 13 20.02 -3.13 13.31
N PRO A 14 20.06 -4.39 13.77
CA PRO A 14 18.93 -5.30 13.68
C PRO A 14 17.87 -5.01 14.76
N PHE A 15 16.61 -5.26 14.42
CA PHE A 15 15.45 -5.15 15.30
C PHE A 15 14.55 -6.37 15.10
N ASP A 16 13.97 -6.86 16.18
CA ASP A 16 12.99 -7.93 16.13
C ASP A 16 11.60 -7.37 15.79
N ALA A 17 10.89 -8.05 14.90
CA ALA A 17 9.51 -7.70 14.58
C ALA A 17 8.56 -8.26 15.64
N PRO A 18 7.65 -7.44 16.20
CA PRO A 18 6.65 -7.93 17.14
C PRO A 18 5.67 -8.90 16.44
N PRO A 19 5.03 -9.80 17.20
CA PRO A 19 3.96 -10.64 16.65
C PRO A 19 2.79 -9.76 16.17
N LEU A 20 2.20 -10.15 15.04
CA LEU A 20 1.05 -9.47 14.46
C LEU A 20 -0.24 -10.21 14.79
N ALA A 21 -1.32 -9.47 15.00
CA ALA A 21 -2.66 -10.06 14.98
C ALA A 21 -3.02 -10.54 13.57
N PRO A 22 -3.83 -11.60 13.42
CA PRO A 22 -4.36 -12.02 12.12
C PRO A 22 -5.12 -10.89 11.41
N GLY A 23 -4.93 -10.75 10.10
CA GLY A 23 -5.57 -9.69 9.32
C GLY A 23 -4.77 -9.26 8.10
N LEU A 24 -5.38 -8.38 7.30
CA LEU A 24 -4.70 -7.69 6.21
C LEU A 24 -4.13 -6.36 6.71
N TYR A 25 -2.84 -6.15 6.54
CA TYR A 25 -2.15 -4.90 6.81
C TYR A 25 -1.93 -4.16 5.50
N VAL A 26 -2.53 -2.98 5.34
CA VAL A 26 -2.32 -2.13 4.15
C VAL A 26 -1.17 -1.18 4.44
N VAL A 27 -0.01 -1.44 3.84
CA VAL A 27 1.25 -0.80 4.23
C VAL A 27 1.74 0.15 3.15
N ALA A 28 1.85 1.43 3.49
CA ALA A 28 2.43 2.42 2.61
C ALA A 28 3.95 2.22 2.46
N THR A 29 4.44 2.31 1.22
CA THR A 29 5.87 2.22 0.86
C THR A 29 6.42 3.60 0.46
N PRO A 30 7.75 3.80 0.49
CA PRO A 30 8.36 5.05 0.06
C PRO A 30 8.02 5.46 -1.38
N ILE A 31 7.96 6.77 -1.65
CA ILE A 31 7.69 7.34 -2.98
C ILE A 31 8.94 7.88 -3.70
N GLY A 32 10.13 7.40 -3.31
CA GLY A 32 11.41 7.78 -3.95
C GLY A 32 12.59 7.90 -2.99
N ASN A 33 12.35 8.10 -1.70
CA ASN A 33 13.39 8.11 -0.67
C ASN A 33 13.13 7.01 0.35
N LEU A 34 14.01 6.01 0.42
CA LEU A 34 13.83 4.84 1.30
C LEU A 34 13.59 5.19 2.76
N ARG A 35 14.08 6.34 3.23
CA ARG A 35 13.94 6.81 4.62
C ARG A 35 12.53 7.28 4.98
N ASP A 36 11.63 7.40 4.01
CA ASP A 36 10.23 7.78 4.23
C ASP A 36 9.37 6.59 4.72
N ILE A 37 9.95 5.40 4.84
CA ILE A 37 9.27 4.26 5.45
C ILE A 37 9.09 4.47 6.95
N THR A 38 7.96 4.02 7.50
CA THR A 38 7.73 4.09 8.95
C THR A 38 8.31 2.88 9.65
N ILE A 39 8.67 3.03 10.93
CA ILE A 39 9.09 1.89 11.77
C ILE A 39 8.01 0.82 11.79
N ARG A 40 6.73 1.22 11.91
CA ARG A 40 5.59 0.29 11.90
C ARG A 40 5.47 -0.48 10.57
N ALA A 41 5.78 0.14 9.44
CA ALA A 41 5.81 -0.56 8.15
C ALA A 41 6.91 -1.64 8.15
N LEU A 42 8.10 -1.35 8.67
CA LEU A 42 9.20 -2.33 8.77
C LEU A 42 8.82 -3.49 9.69
N GLU A 43 8.31 -3.20 10.89
CA GLU A 43 7.79 -4.20 11.83
C GLU A 43 6.71 -5.08 11.19
N THR A 44 5.76 -4.47 10.47
CA THR A 44 4.66 -5.21 9.83
C THR A 44 5.16 -6.12 8.71
N LEU A 45 6.02 -5.60 7.82
CA LEU A 45 6.54 -6.35 6.68
C LEU A 45 7.43 -7.51 7.13
N ALA A 46 8.25 -7.29 8.16
CA ALA A 46 9.06 -8.35 8.77
C ALA A 46 8.20 -9.36 9.56
N GLY A 47 7.17 -8.89 10.25
CA GLY A 47 6.31 -9.68 11.14
C GLY A 47 5.24 -10.52 10.43
N CYS A 48 4.84 -10.16 9.21
CA CYS A 48 3.79 -10.87 8.47
C CYS A 48 4.27 -12.22 7.88
N GLU A 49 3.35 -13.03 7.37
CA GLU A 49 3.65 -14.31 6.72
C GLU A 49 3.80 -14.19 5.20
N LEU A 50 3.14 -13.20 4.62
CA LEU A 50 3.06 -12.98 3.19
C LEU A 50 2.94 -11.49 2.90
N VAL A 51 3.74 -11.01 1.95
CA VAL A 51 3.57 -9.69 1.35
C VAL A 51 2.98 -9.85 -0.06
N LEU A 52 1.82 -9.27 -0.26
CA LEU A 52 1.18 -9.08 -1.56
C LEU A 52 1.79 -7.82 -2.19
N CYS A 53 2.41 -7.98 -3.36
CA CYS A 53 3.13 -6.92 -4.07
C CYS A 53 2.56 -6.76 -5.46
N GLU A 54 2.42 -5.53 -5.95
CA GLU A 54 2.12 -5.27 -7.36
C GLU A 54 3.24 -5.78 -8.28
N ASP A 55 4.48 -5.26 -8.13
CA ASP A 55 5.68 -5.84 -8.71
C ASP A 55 6.64 -6.36 -7.63
N THR A 56 6.79 -7.68 -7.59
CA THR A 56 7.70 -8.37 -6.65
C THR A 56 9.17 -7.96 -6.82
N ARG A 57 9.59 -7.47 -7.99
CA ARG A 57 10.96 -7.00 -8.28
C ARG A 57 11.20 -5.62 -7.70
N THR A 58 10.23 -4.71 -7.81
CA THR A 58 10.27 -3.38 -7.16
C THR A 58 10.33 -3.55 -5.66
N SER A 59 9.41 -4.36 -5.11
CA SER A 59 9.32 -4.66 -3.68
C SER A 59 10.58 -5.36 -3.14
N ALA A 60 11.29 -6.14 -3.97
CA ALA A 60 12.55 -6.78 -3.58
C ALA A 60 13.56 -5.78 -3.04
N LYS A 61 13.77 -4.68 -3.77
CA LYS A 61 14.78 -3.67 -3.43
C LYS A 61 14.53 -3.04 -2.07
N LEU A 62 13.25 -2.77 -1.77
CA LEU A 62 12.82 -2.23 -0.48
C LEU A 62 13.12 -3.23 0.65
N LEU A 63 12.65 -4.47 0.50
CA LEU A 63 12.82 -5.50 1.53
C LEU A 63 14.29 -5.84 1.75
N ASP A 64 15.07 -5.97 0.67
CA ASP A 64 16.51 -6.27 0.72
C ASP A 64 17.28 -5.15 1.44
N HIS A 65 16.93 -3.87 1.19
CA HIS A 65 17.54 -2.73 1.88
C HIS A 65 17.37 -2.80 3.40
N TYR A 66 16.19 -3.23 3.85
CA TYR A 66 15.85 -3.36 5.26
C TYR A 66 16.11 -4.77 5.82
N GLY A 67 16.75 -5.66 5.05
CA GLY A 67 17.06 -7.03 5.45
C GLY A 67 15.83 -7.92 5.75
N ILE A 68 14.66 -7.56 5.23
CA ILE A 68 13.40 -8.24 5.51
C ILE A 68 13.27 -9.49 4.65
N ARG A 69 13.24 -10.66 5.30
CA ARG A 69 13.04 -11.96 4.66
C ARG A 69 11.61 -12.44 4.88
N VAL A 70 10.77 -12.26 3.86
CA VAL A 70 9.36 -12.66 3.89
C VAL A 70 8.94 -13.20 2.54
N ARG A 71 7.96 -14.12 2.55
CA ARG A 71 7.37 -14.62 1.31
C ARG A 71 6.67 -13.47 0.59
N ARG A 72 6.96 -13.34 -0.70
CA ARG A 72 6.29 -12.38 -1.59
C ARG A 72 5.39 -13.09 -2.57
N GLN A 73 4.34 -12.40 -3.00
CA GLN A 73 3.41 -12.90 -3.97
C GLN A 73 2.84 -11.76 -4.82
N ALA A 74 2.88 -11.94 -6.14
CA ALA A 74 2.33 -10.96 -7.07
C ALA A 74 0.81 -10.82 -6.89
N PHE A 75 0.34 -9.58 -6.76
CA PHE A 75 -1.04 -9.19 -6.56
C PHE A 75 -1.28 -7.86 -7.26
N HIS A 76 -1.97 -7.89 -8.40
CA HIS A 76 -2.14 -6.76 -9.31
C HIS A 76 -3.53 -6.78 -9.95
N GLU A 77 -3.92 -5.71 -10.64
CA GLU A 77 -5.29 -5.50 -11.16
C GLU A 77 -5.84 -6.70 -11.97
N HIS A 78 -4.98 -7.38 -12.73
CA HIS A 78 -5.41 -8.53 -13.53
C HIS A 78 -5.74 -9.80 -12.72
N ASN A 79 -5.24 -9.94 -11.49
CA ASN A 79 -5.42 -11.16 -10.69
C ASN A 79 -6.17 -10.94 -9.36
N GLU A 80 -6.27 -9.70 -8.88
CA GLU A 80 -6.79 -9.41 -7.53
C GLU A 80 -8.17 -10.01 -7.25
N ARG A 81 -9.07 -10.00 -8.24
CA ARG A 81 -10.42 -10.55 -8.10
C ARG A 81 -10.43 -12.07 -7.95
N GLY A 82 -9.58 -12.77 -8.72
CA GLY A 82 -9.49 -14.22 -8.66
C GLY A 82 -8.80 -14.74 -7.39
N ARG A 83 -8.13 -13.84 -6.66
CA ARG A 83 -7.33 -14.19 -5.47
C ARG A 83 -7.91 -13.69 -4.16
N ALA A 84 -8.91 -12.81 -4.20
CA ALA A 84 -9.49 -12.20 -3.00
C ALA A 84 -9.97 -13.26 -1.99
N GLU A 85 -10.73 -14.26 -2.45
CA GLU A 85 -11.24 -15.35 -1.59
C GLU A 85 -10.12 -16.24 -1.03
N GLU A 86 -9.08 -16.52 -1.83
CA GLU A 86 -7.91 -17.29 -1.40
C GLU A 86 -7.22 -16.58 -0.21
N ILE A 87 -7.04 -15.27 -0.31
CA ILE A 87 -6.40 -14.46 0.74
C ILE A 87 -7.31 -14.31 1.96
N ALA A 88 -8.61 -14.10 1.76
CA ALA A 88 -9.59 -14.04 2.84
C ALA A 88 -9.62 -15.33 3.66
N SER A 89 -9.60 -16.49 3.00
CA SER A 89 -9.53 -17.79 3.67
C SER A 89 -8.27 -17.96 4.52
N ARG A 90 -7.11 -17.49 4.05
CA ARG A 90 -5.87 -17.51 4.84
C ARG A 90 -5.97 -16.62 6.07
N ILE A 91 -6.50 -15.40 5.93
CA ILE A 91 -6.70 -14.47 7.05
C ILE A 91 -7.68 -15.05 8.07
N ALA A 92 -8.80 -15.62 7.62
CA ALA A 92 -9.77 -16.31 8.47
C ALA A 92 -9.15 -17.50 9.24
N SER A 93 -8.11 -18.11 8.66
CA SER A 93 -7.34 -19.19 9.30
C SER A 93 -6.26 -18.71 10.27
N GLY A 94 -6.19 -17.39 10.53
CA GLY A 94 -5.25 -16.79 11.48
C GLY A 94 -4.01 -16.14 10.86
N ALA A 95 -3.93 -16.00 9.53
CA ALA A 95 -2.74 -15.42 8.90
C ALA A 95 -2.66 -13.89 9.03
N ALA A 96 -1.44 -13.38 9.22
CA ALA A 96 -1.13 -11.95 9.05
C ALA A 96 -0.49 -11.71 7.68
N ILE A 97 -1.14 -10.91 6.83
CA ILE A 97 -0.74 -10.66 5.44
C ILE A 97 -0.60 -9.16 5.22
N ALA A 98 0.46 -8.71 4.56
CA ALA A 98 0.64 -7.32 4.17
C ALA A 98 0.29 -7.11 2.69
N LEU A 99 -0.33 -5.99 2.35
CA LEU A 99 -0.51 -5.48 0.99
C LEU A 99 0.33 -4.21 0.85
N ILE A 100 1.18 -4.17 -0.18
CA ILE A 100 1.97 -2.99 -0.57
C ILE A 100 1.74 -2.66 -2.04
N SER A 101 1.88 -1.38 -2.39
CA SER A 101 2.06 -0.93 -3.77
C SER A 101 3.54 -0.66 -4.05
N ASP A 102 3.87 -0.49 -5.33
CA ASP A 102 5.23 -0.22 -5.77
C ASP A 102 5.79 1.08 -5.17
N ALA A 103 4.92 2.07 -4.92
CA ALA A 103 5.25 3.31 -4.25
C ALA A 103 4.03 3.96 -3.60
N GLY A 104 4.17 4.44 -2.36
CA GLY A 104 3.15 5.22 -1.68
C GLY A 104 2.11 4.37 -0.97
N THR A 105 0.90 4.90 -0.85
CA THR A 105 -0.18 4.26 -0.09
C THR A 105 -1.01 3.39 -1.04
N PRO A 106 -1.14 2.07 -0.79
CA PRO A 106 -1.95 1.20 -1.63
C PRO A 106 -3.39 1.70 -1.79
N LEU A 107 -4.06 1.26 -2.85
CA LEU A 107 -5.44 1.64 -3.25
C LEU A 107 -5.58 3.05 -3.85
N LEU A 108 -4.57 3.92 -3.76
CA LEU A 108 -4.59 5.23 -4.44
C LEU A 108 -4.03 5.07 -5.86
N SER A 109 -4.90 4.70 -6.80
CA SER A 109 -4.53 4.34 -8.17
C SER A 109 -3.69 3.06 -8.30
N ASP A 110 -3.75 2.22 -7.27
CA ASP A 110 -3.07 0.93 -7.16
C ASP A 110 -4.10 -0.20 -6.94
N PRO A 111 -3.75 -1.47 -7.20
CA PRO A 111 -4.60 -2.63 -6.93
C PRO A 111 -4.89 -2.82 -5.42
N GLY A 112 -5.93 -3.61 -5.11
CA GLY A 112 -6.28 -4.02 -3.75
C GLY A 112 -7.75 -3.85 -3.39
N PHE A 113 -8.50 -3.02 -4.12
CA PHE A 113 -9.88 -2.69 -3.75
C PHE A 113 -10.81 -3.93 -3.66
N PRO A 114 -10.79 -4.88 -4.62
CA PRO A 114 -11.60 -6.08 -4.49
C PRO A 114 -11.29 -6.91 -3.25
N LEU A 115 -10.01 -7.02 -2.87
CA LEU A 115 -9.62 -7.74 -1.66
C LEU A 115 -10.16 -7.05 -0.40
N ILE A 116 -9.96 -5.73 -0.28
CA ILE A 116 -10.49 -4.93 0.84
C ILE A 116 -11.99 -5.11 0.99
N ARG A 117 -12.71 -5.06 -0.15
CA ARG A 117 -14.15 -5.28 -0.18
C ARG A 117 -14.54 -6.68 0.31
N THR A 118 -13.91 -7.73 -0.21
CA THR A 118 -14.18 -9.12 0.21
C THR A 118 -13.95 -9.29 1.72
N LEU A 119 -12.84 -8.77 2.24
CA LEU A 119 -12.54 -8.85 3.68
C LEU A 119 -13.57 -8.11 4.53
N ALA A 120 -13.99 -6.91 4.08
CA ALA A 120 -15.02 -6.13 4.77
C ALA A 120 -16.39 -6.84 4.78
N GLU A 121 -16.79 -7.43 3.65
CA GLU A 121 -18.04 -8.20 3.53
C GLU A 121 -18.03 -9.46 4.43
N GLN A 122 -16.86 -10.03 4.70
CA GLN A 122 -16.66 -11.18 5.59
C GLN A 122 -16.35 -10.79 7.05
N ASN A 123 -16.36 -9.49 7.40
CA ASN A 123 -15.97 -8.97 8.71
C ASN A 123 -14.57 -9.40 9.18
N LEU A 124 -13.63 -9.55 8.25
CA LEU A 124 -12.24 -9.89 8.54
C LEU A 124 -11.41 -8.63 8.86
N PRO A 125 -10.42 -8.71 9.78
CA PRO A 125 -9.65 -7.54 10.20
C PRO A 125 -8.80 -6.93 9.08
N ILE A 126 -8.88 -5.60 8.95
CA ILE A 126 -8.07 -4.80 8.04
C ILE A 126 -7.42 -3.68 8.86
N PHE A 127 -6.09 -3.57 8.78
CA PHE A 127 -5.30 -2.61 9.53
C PHE A 127 -4.57 -1.66 8.58
N PRO A 128 -4.91 -0.36 8.55
CA PRO A 128 -4.13 0.61 7.80
C PRO A 128 -2.80 0.89 8.51
N VAL A 129 -1.69 0.87 7.77
CA VAL A 129 -0.38 1.34 8.23
C VAL A 129 -0.02 2.62 7.47
N PRO A 130 -0.20 3.80 8.10
CA PRO A 130 0.12 5.09 7.51
C PRO A 130 1.58 5.18 7.06
N GLY A 131 1.81 6.00 6.05
CA GLY A 131 3.14 6.29 5.54
C GLY A 131 3.07 7.27 4.36
N ALA A 132 4.03 7.17 3.44
CA ALA A 132 4.17 8.12 2.35
C ALA A 132 2.94 8.14 1.41
N SER A 133 2.54 9.36 1.02
CA SER A 133 1.48 9.62 0.06
C SER A 133 1.89 10.79 -0.82
N ALA A 134 2.10 10.56 -2.12
CA ALA A 134 2.48 11.62 -3.06
C ALA A 134 1.43 12.73 -3.10
N LEU A 135 0.15 12.36 -3.05
CA LEU A 135 -0.99 13.27 -2.95
C LEU A 135 -0.85 14.24 -1.77
N LEU A 136 -0.71 13.72 -0.55
CA LEU A 136 -0.63 14.56 0.64
C LEU A 136 0.68 15.37 0.69
N SER A 137 1.81 14.75 0.31
CA SER A 137 3.10 15.44 0.25
C SER A 137 3.09 16.64 -0.71
N ALA A 138 2.42 16.51 -1.86
CA ALA A 138 2.26 17.62 -2.79
C ALA A 138 1.30 18.69 -2.25
N LEU A 139 0.17 18.28 -1.68
CA LEU A 139 -0.87 19.20 -1.21
C LEU A 139 -0.38 20.13 -0.09
N VAL A 140 0.39 19.61 0.88
CA VAL A 140 0.87 20.41 2.03
C VAL A 140 1.88 21.51 1.65
N VAL A 141 2.50 21.43 0.47
CA VAL A 141 3.44 22.46 -0.03
C VAL A 141 2.89 23.27 -1.21
N ALA A 142 1.67 22.96 -1.68
CA ALA A 142 1.11 23.56 -2.89
C ALA A 142 0.70 25.03 -2.74
N GLY A 143 0.54 25.52 -1.50
CA GLY A 143 0.01 26.87 -1.25
C GLY A 143 -1.45 27.04 -1.67
N LEU A 144 -2.19 25.93 -1.85
CA LEU A 144 -3.61 25.89 -2.19
C LEU A 144 -4.46 25.60 -0.95
N PRO A 145 -5.76 25.95 -0.94
CA PRO A 145 -6.67 25.58 0.15
C PRO A 145 -6.73 24.06 0.35
N THR A 146 -6.73 23.63 1.62
CA THR A 146 -6.73 22.21 2.02
C THR A 146 -7.91 21.84 2.91
N ASP A 147 -8.87 22.75 3.11
CA ASP A 147 -10.12 22.53 3.83
C ASP A 147 -11.08 21.60 3.06
N ALA A 148 -11.01 21.62 1.73
CA ALA A 148 -11.63 20.66 0.83
C ALA A 148 -10.75 20.46 -0.41
N PHE A 149 -10.62 19.21 -0.87
CA PHE A 149 -9.94 18.87 -2.12
C PHE A 149 -10.52 17.59 -2.73
N ALA A 150 -10.43 17.48 -4.06
CA ALA A 150 -10.81 16.29 -4.80
C ALA A 150 -9.58 15.66 -5.48
N PHE A 151 -9.37 14.36 -5.23
CA PHE A 151 -8.38 13.57 -5.95
C PHE A 151 -9.05 12.85 -7.13
N HIS A 152 -8.56 13.12 -8.34
CA HIS A 152 -9.05 12.55 -9.59
C HIS A 152 -8.12 11.50 -10.19
N GLY A 153 -6.90 11.36 -9.66
CA GLY A 153 -5.85 10.53 -10.23
C GLY A 153 -5.60 10.85 -11.71
N PHE A 154 -5.17 9.83 -12.45
CA PHE A 154 -4.72 10.00 -13.82
C PHE A 154 -5.84 10.38 -14.80
N LEU A 155 -5.69 11.52 -15.45
CA LEU A 155 -6.52 11.91 -16.58
C LEU A 155 -6.34 10.97 -17.78
N PRO A 156 -7.36 10.81 -18.63
CA PRO A 156 -7.24 9.99 -19.83
C PRO A 156 -6.04 10.38 -20.71
N PRO A 157 -5.31 9.42 -21.30
CA PRO A 157 -4.11 9.72 -22.09
C PRO A 157 -4.46 10.41 -23.42
N LYS A 158 -5.63 10.12 -23.99
CA LYS A 158 -6.09 10.70 -25.26
C LYS A 158 -6.60 12.12 -25.07
N ALA A 159 -6.12 13.06 -25.89
CA ALA A 159 -6.40 14.49 -25.76
C ALA A 159 -7.90 14.83 -25.71
N GLY A 160 -8.72 14.27 -26.60
CA GLY A 160 -10.16 14.52 -26.61
C GLY A 160 -10.87 14.01 -25.34
N ALA A 161 -10.50 12.81 -24.87
CA ALA A 161 -11.05 12.26 -23.64
C ALA A 161 -10.61 13.06 -22.40
N ARG A 162 -9.35 13.50 -22.35
CA ARG A 162 -8.82 14.37 -21.30
C ARG A 162 -9.54 15.72 -21.24
N ALA A 163 -9.73 16.36 -22.40
CA ALA A 163 -10.46 17.62 -22.47
C ALA A 163 -11.91 17.45 -21.98
N ASN A 164 -12.58 16.35 -22.36
CA ASN A 164 -13.93 16.06 -21.89
C ASN A 164 -14.01 15.75 -20.38
N ALA A 165 -12.97 15.12 -19.81
CA ALA A 165 -12.88 14.91 -18.36
C ALA A 165 -12.71 16.25 -17.62
N LEU A 166 -11.78 17.10 -18.07
CA LEU A 166 -11.51 18.41 -17.47
C LEU A 166 -12.69 19.38 -17.56
N LYS A 167 -13.45 19.36 -18.68
CA LYS A 167 -14.64 20.21 -18.83
C LYS A 167 -15.68 20.01 -17.71
N LYS A 168 -15.76 18.80 -17.13
CA LYS A 168 -16.69 18.50 -16.03
C LYS A 168 -16.27 19.10 -14.69
N LEU A 169 -15.02 19.58 -14.59
CA LEU A 169 -14.40 20.05 -13.35
C LEU A 169 -14.16 21.58 -13.36
N VAL A 170 -14.57 22.28 -14.42
CA VAL A 170 -14.24 23.71 -14.61
C VAL A 170 -14.84 24.61 -13.54
N ASP A 171 -15.99 24.22 -12.99
CA ASP A 171 -16.71 24.97 -11.96
C ASP A 171 -16.38 24.50 -10.53
N SER A 172 -15.45 23.54 -10.39
CA SER A 172 -15.01 23.06 -9.07
C SER A 172 -14.31 24.18 -8.30
N ARG A 173 -14.72 24.37 -7.05
CA ARG A 173 -14.18 25.42 -6.17
C ARG A 173 -13.11 24.93 -5.21
N GLU A 174 -13.03 23.62 -5.02
CA GLU A 174 -12.04 22.96 -4.18
C GLU A 174 -10.74 22.73 -4.95
N THR A 175 -9.64 22.48 -4.22
CA THR A 175 -8.37 22.09 -4.83
C THR A 175 -8.52 20.76 -5.56
N LEU A 176 -8.12 20.70 -6.83
CA LEU A 176 -8.13 19.47 -7.62
C LEU A 176 -6.73 18.89 -7.70
N VAL A 177 -6.59 17.61 -7.38
CA VAL A 177 -5.33 16.86 -7.53
C VAL A 177 -5.52 15.75 -8.56
N PHE A 178 -4.57 15.64 -9.49
CA PHE A 178 -4.54 14.66 -10.57
C PHE A 178 -3.26 13.83 -10.46
#